data_AF-A0A552LJX0-F1
#
_entry.id   AF-A0A552LJX0-F1
#
_cell.length_a   1.000
_cell.length_b   1.000
_cell.length_c   1.000
_cell.angle_alpha   90.00
_cell.angle_beta   90.00
_cell.angle_gamma   90.00
#
_symmetry.space_group_name_H-M   'P 1'
#
loop_
_entity.id
_entity.type
_entity.pdbx_description
1 polymer ?
#
loop_
_entity_poly.entity_id
_entity_poly.type
_entity_poly.pdbx_seq_one_letter_code
_entity_poly.pdbx_strand_id
1 'polypeptide(L)'
;MNIRIDYASARVIGLFLVILSVIFFYYSLKYLYDNRVARIATIPVVLFFSSAVHSNFVHYSSEHFPIAILSAALWMTCYVYTREFSDRMVFIFGAVIGMMPYAKMQGLPVALAITLIFAHILWTKKESLRQFLKSLATLALGLLLFSAINLFFLILFSTSEDFWRRYILQNLLIYADVKNLTFGEKFSQFISMASSKRLNSSSLFQITSIFLIAATILFFRESIVRRKLFFTNTFIFFFYSLFIVVVSLYVVVRPSNPFPHYLLFLVFPCGFLIGVIIGEIFKLSENNAFYKQIQFLILLLMIAVILPQSYNLIKSEHPYLSQRQKYLQDYQTPLVRTILQYASPTDSMAVWGKRNDLYIETGLYQGVRDGAIKWMVFKGPQQTYHLKSFADDLLKSKSKVFVDAMAGEKKIYRYDAYPEIATVIENNYRMVDEVEGIGIYVRK
;
A
#
# COMPACT_ATOMS: atom_id res chain seq x y z
N MET A 1 -23.39 12.39 -11.05
CA MET A 1 -23.04 10.99 -11.34
C MET A 1 -22.72 10.32 -10.01
N ASN A 2 -23.66 9.59 -9.41
CA ASN A 2 -23.41 8.90 -8.13
C ASN A 2 -22.57 7.65 -8.42
N ILE A 3 -21.28 7.70 -8.10
CA ILE A 3 -20.44 6.49 -8.11
C ILE A 3 -20.85 5.65 -6.89
N ARG A 4 -21.46 4.48 -7.13
CA ARG A 4 -21.76 3.53 -6.06
C ARG A 4 -20.44 3.06 -5.44
N ILE A 5 -20.35 3.11 -4.11
CA ILE A 5 -19.18 2.59 -3.38
C ILE A 5 -19.38 1.10 -3.19
N ASP A 6 -18.79 0.29 -4.07
CA ASP A 6 -18.88 -1.15 -4.04
C ASP A 6 -17.54 -1.81 -4.41
N TYR A 7 -17.53 -3.14 -4.54
CA TYR A 7 -16.33 -3.86 -4.92
C TYR A 7 -15.83 -3.51 -6.32
N ALA A 8 -16.71 -3.15 -7.26
CA ALA A 8 -16.31 -2.76 -8.60
C ALA A 8 -15.63 -1.38 -8.58
N SER A 9 -16.21 -0.39 -7.90
CA SER A 9 -15.60 0.92 -7.76
C SER A 9 -14.25 0.84 -7.04
N ALA A 10 -14.13 0.03 -5.98
CA ALA A 10 -12.87 -0.21 -5.29
C ALA A 10 -11.80 -0.80 -6.24
N ARG A 11 -12.16 -1.77 -7.08
CA ARG A 11 -11.25 -2.36 -8.07
C ARG A 11 -10.79 -1.35 -9.12
N VAL A 12 -11.71 -0.51 -9.61
CA VAL A 12 -11.37 0.56 -10.56
C VAL A 12 -10.42 1.57 -9.94
N ILE A 13 -10.63 1.97 -8.68
CA ILE A 13 -9.73 2.86 -7.93
C ILE A 13 -8.35 2.21 -7.76
N GLY A 14 -8.30 0.95 -7.34
CA GLY A 14 -7.04 0.21 -7.22
C GLY A 14 -6.26 0.16 -8.53
N LEU A 15 -6.93 -0.18 -9.63
CA LEU A 15 -6.34 -0.22 -10.97
C LEU A 15 -5.85 1.17 -11.42
N PHE A 16 -6.64 2.22 -11.20
CA PHE A 16 -6.26 3.58 -11.51
C PHE A 16 -4.97 4.00 -10.78
N LEU A 17 -4.85 3.66 -9.49
CA LEU A 17 -3.66 3.94 -8.69
C LEU A 17 -2.43 3.19 -9.21
N VAL A 18 -2.56 1.91 -9.60
CA VAL A 18 -1.47 1.16 -10.23
C VAL A 18 -1.03 1.81 -11.54
N ILE A 19 -1.98 2.13 -12.43
CA ILE A 19 -1.69 2.78 -13.72
C ILE A 19 -0.95 4.10 -13.49
N LEU A 20 -1.44 4.90 -12.56
CA LEU A 20 -0.82 6.17 -12.20
C LEU A 20 0.61 5.98 -11.68
N SER A 21 0.84 4.99 -10.80
CA SER A 21 2.18 4.64 -10.33
C SER A 21 3.12 4.21 -11.46
N VAL A 22 2.63 3.42 -12.43
CA VAL A 22 3.40 2.99 -13.62
C VAL A 22 3.73 4.18 -14.53
N ILE A 23 2.79 5.11 -14.72
CA ILE A 23 3.04 6.33 -15.49
C ILE A 23 4.15 7.16 -14.86
N PHE A 24 4.07 7.44 -13.55
CA PHE A 24 5.11 8.18 -12.84
C PHE A 24 6.46 7.45 -12.85
N PHE A 25 6.44 6.13 -12.68
CA PHE A 25 7.62 5.29 -12.83
C PHE A 25 8.28 5.45 -14.20
N TYR A 26 7.51 5.31 -15.29
CA TYR A 26 8.00 5.48 -16.65
C TYR A 26 8.62 6.86 -16.86
N TYR A 27 7.93 7.92 -16.42
CA TYR A 27 8.45 9.28 -16.55
C TYR A 27 9.71 9.51 -15.71
N SER A 28 9.82 8.91 -14.52
CA SER A 28 11.03 9.00 -13.68
C SER A 28 12.26 8.58 -14.49
N LEU A 29 12.21 7.42 -15.14
CA LEU A 29 13.31 6.89 -15.95
C LEU A 29 13.51 7.67 -17.25
N LYS A 30 12.41 8.13 -17.88
CA LYS A 30 12.48 8.95 -19.09
C LYS A 30 13.22 10.27 -18.85
N TYR A 31 13.04 10.90 -17.69
CA TYR A 31 13.76 12.12 -17.36
C TYR A 31 15.26 11.86 -17.17
N LEU A 32 15.64 10.77 -16.49
CA LEU A 32 17.06 10.45 -16.23
C LEU A 32 17.82 9.96 -17.46
N TYR A 33 17.15 9.26 -18.37
CA TYR A 33 17.73 8.62 -19.53
C TYR A 33 16.98 9.02 -20.81
N ASP A 34 16.37 8.06 -21.51
CA ASP A 34 15.62 8.30 -22.73
C ASP A 34 14.35 7.43 -22.80
N ASN A 35 13.60 7.56 -23.91
CA ASN A 35 12.39 6.78 -24.13
C ASN A 35 12.65 5.27 -24.24
N ARG A 36 13.84 4.86 -24.72
CA ARG A 36 14.18 3.45 -24.95
C ARG A 36 14.37 2.75 -23.61
N VAL A 37 15.23 3.31 -22.75
CA VAL A 37 15.49 2.82 -21.39
C VAL A 37 14.20 2.78 -20.60
N ALA A 38 13.42 3.86 -20.61
CA ALA A 38 12.18 3.95 -19.85
C ALA A 38 11.16 2.87 -20.27
N ARG A 39 11.01 2.58 -21.58
CA ARG A 39 10.10 1.52 -22.06
C ARG A 39 10.57 0.15 -21.60
N ILE A 40 11.84 -0.18 -21.81
CA ILE A 40 12.40 -1.51 -21.48
C ILE A 40 12.29 -1.77 -19.97
N ALA A 41 12.68 -0.80 -19.15
CA ALA A 41 12.67 -0.93 -17.69
C ALA A 41 11.26 -0.97 -17.07
N THR A 42 10.23 -0.48 -17.80
CA THR A 42 8.83 -0.54 -17.35
C THR A 42 8.21 -1.92 -17.56
N ILE A 43 8.73 -2.72 -18.49
CA ILE A 43 8.18 -4.04 -18.82
C ILE A 43 8.10 -4.96 -17.58
N PRO A 44 9.15 -5.15 -16.76
CA PRO A 44 9.07 -6.02 -15.58
C PRO A 44 8.00 -5.58 -14.57
N VAL A 45 7.84 -4.27 -14.36
CA VAL A 45 6.84 -3.71 -13.44
C VAL A 45 5.43 -3.95 -13.97
N VAL A 46 5.18 -3.69 -15.25
CA VAL A 46 3.88 -3.94 -15.89
C VAL A 46 3.54 -5.42 -15.87
N LEU A 47 4.52 -6.28 -16.20
CA LEU A 47 4.32 -7.72 -16.19
C LEU A 47 3.98 -8.25 -14.79
N PHE A 48 4.58 -7.70 -13.74
CA PHE A 48 4.20 -8.05 -12.37
C PHE A 48 2.70 -7.82 -12.14
N PHE A 49 2.19 -6.64 -12.47
CA PHE A 49 0.77 -6.31 -12.24
C PHE A 49 -0.16 -7.03 -13.21
N SER A 50 0.23 -7.24 -14.46
CA SER A 50 -0.61 -7.93 -15.46
C SER A 50 -0.68 -9.45 -15.27
N SER A 51 0.28 -10.05 -14.59
CA SER A 51 0.29 -11.50 -14.26
C SER A 51 -0.14 -11.81 -12.83
N ALA A 52 -0.41 -10.78 -12.02
CA ALA A 52 -0.84 -10.94 -10.65
C ALA A 52 -2.26 -11.54 -10.59
N VAL A 53 -2.35 -12.79 -10.16
CA VAL A 53 -3.62 -13.50 -9.93
C VAL A 53 -3.89 -13.78 -8.46
N HIS A 54 -2.91 -13.53 -7.59
CA HIS A 54 -3.08 -13.77 -6.16
C HIS A 54 -3.94 -12.68 -5.52
N SER A 55 -4.91 -13.06 -4.69
CA SER A 55 -5.90 -12.14 -4.09
C SER A 55 -5.27 -10.90 -3.46
N ASN A 56 -4.10 -11.06 -2.83
CA ASN A 56 -3.36 -9.98 -2.17
C ASN A 56 -2.83 -8.89 -3.12
N PHE A 57 -2.76 -9.13 -4.43
CA PHE A 57 -2.29 -8.14 -5.40
C PHE A 57 -3.41 -7.60 -6.30
N VAL A 58 -4.51 -8.34 -6.44
CA VAL A 58 -5.61 -7.91 -7.32
C VAL A 58 -6.63 -7.05 -6.56
N HIS A 59 -6.85 -7.27 -5.26
CA HIS A 59 -7.79 -6.49 -4.48
C HIS A 59 -7.29 -5.06 -4.25
N TYR A 60 -8.22 -4.11 -4.10
CA TYR A 60 -7.85 -2.77 -3.64
C TYR A 60 -7.38 -2.85 -2.19
N SER A 61 -6.09 -2.69 -2.00
CA SER A 61 -5.42 -2.76 -0.71
C SER A 61 -4.95 -1.37 -0.29
N SER A 62 -4.74 -1.18 1.01
CA SER A 62 -4.22 0.07 1.58
C SER A 62 -2.82 0.47 1.09
N GLU A 63 -2.11 -0.39 0.36
CA GLU A 63 -0.79 -0.15 -0.22
C GLU A 63 -0.84 0.57 -1.57
N HIS A 64 -1.98 0.51 -2.28
CA HIS A 64 -2.11 1.08 -3.64
C HIS A 64 -1.98 2.60 -3.65
N PHE A 65 -2.55 3.28 -2.66
CA PHE A 65 -2.43 4.74 -2.55
C PHE A 65 -1.01 5.19 -2.13
N PRO A 66 -0.36 4.58 -1.11
CA PRO A 66 1.04 4.80 -0.80
C PRO A 66 2.01 4.62 -1.98
N ILE A 67 1.89 3.54 -2.76
CA ILE A 67 2.80 3.34 -3.91
C ILE A 67 2.57 4.39 -5.01
N ALA A 68 1.36 4.96 -5.15
CA ALA A 68 1.12 6.09 -6.04
C ALA A 68 1.80 7.37 -5.55
N ILE A 69 1.71 7.68 -4.25
CA ILE A 69 2.41 8.80 -3.63
C ILE A 69 3.93 8.68 -3.81
N LEU A 70 4.50 7.50 -3.52
CA LEU A 70 5.94 7.26 -3.62
C LEU A 70 6.44 7.37 -5.07
N SER A 71 5.70 6.81 -6.04
CA SER A 71 6.04 6.92 -7.46
C SER A 71 5.94 8.36 -7.97
N ALA A 72 4.92 9.12 -7.55
CA ALA A 72 4.78 10.53 -7.88
C ALA A 72 5.94 11.37 -7.32
N ALA A 73 6.30 11.15 -6.05
CA ALA A 73 7.43 11.82 -5.43
C ALA A 73 8.75 11.48 -6.13
N LEU A 74 9.00 10.21 -6.45
CA LEU A 74 10.19 9.79 -7.19
C LEU A 74 10.27 10.43 -8.57
N TRP A 75 9.14 10.54 -9.27
CA TRP A 75 9.05 11.24 -10.55
C TRP A 75 9.43 12.72 -10.43
N MET A 76 8.87 13.42 -9.44
CA MET A 76 9.20 14.81 -9.16
C MET A 76 10.68 15.00 -8.80
N THR A 77 11.26 14.05 -8.05
CA THR A 77 12.69 14.02 -7.74
C THR A 77 13.54 13.92 -9.00
N CYS A 78 13.21 13.02 -9.92
CA CYS A 78 13.92 12.87 -11.20
C CYS A 78 13.73 14.11 -12.11
N TYR A 79 12.54 14.70 -12.10
CA TYR A 79 12.24 15.94 -12.82
C TYR A 79 13.11 17.09 -12.32
N VAL A 80 13.13 17.34 -11.01
CA VAL A 80 13.91 18.44 -10.39
C VAL A 80 15.41 18.23 -10.54
N TYR A 81 15.89 16.99 -10.55
CA TYR A 81 17.30 16.71 -10.84
C TYR A 81 17.68 17.19 -12.26
N THR A 82 16.85 16.86 -13.25
CA THR A 82 17.17 17.08 -14.68
C THR A 82 16.76 18.44 -15.23
N ARG A 83 15.87 19.16 -14.53
CA ARG A 83 15.34 20.46 -14.98
C ARG A 83 15.37 21.50 -13.87
N GLU A 84 15.13 22.75 -14.23
CA GLU A 84 14.90 23.81 -13.25
C GLU A 84 13.63 23.54 -12.44
N PHE A 85 13.63 24.00 -11.20
CA PHE A 85 12.52 23.82 -10.26
C PHE A 85 12.00 25.16 -9.77
N SER A 86 10.73 25.16 -9.37
CA SER A 86 10.07 26.33 -8.77
C SER A 86 9.65 26.02 -7.34
N ASP A 87 9.44 27.06 -6.53
CA ASP A 87 8.90 26.92 -5.18
C ASP A 87 7.56 26.16 -5.17
N ARG A 88 6.72 26.36 -6.20
CA ARG A 88 5.46 25.64 -6.36
C ARG A 88 5.68 24.13 -6.48
N MET A 89 6.68 23.69 -7.24
CA MET A 89 7.01 22.26 -7.35
C MET A 89 7.51 21.70 -6.02
N VAL A 90 8.33 22.45 -5.29
CA VAL A 90 8.83 22.06 -3.96
C VAL A 90 7.68 21.93 -2.96
N PHE A 91 6.73 22.87 -2.98
CA PHE A 91 5.51 22.81 -2.16
C PHE A 91 4.65 21.60 -2.53
N ILE A 92 4.40 21.36 -3.83
CA ILE A 92 3.60 20.20 -4.30
C ILE A 92 4.28 18.89 -3.90
N PHE A 93 5.61 18.79 -4.01
CA PHE A 93 6.34 17.60 -3.57
C PHE A 93 6.13 17.36 -2.07
N GLY A 94 6.26 18.42 -1.26
CA GLY A 94 5.97 18.37 0.18
C GLY A 94 4.53 17.92 0.45
N ALA A 95 3.55 18.48 -0.24
CA ALA A 95 2.14 18.11 -0.08
C ALA A 95 1.86 16.65 -0.45
N VAL A 96 2.45 16.14 -1.54
CA VAL A 96 2.32 14.74 -1.97
C VAL A 96 2.91 13.79 -0.92
N ILE A 97 4.14 14.03 -0.46
CA ILE A 97 4.76 13.21 0.59
C ILE A 97 4.02 13.36 1.93
N GLY A 98 3.52 14.55 2.24
CA GLY A 98 2.77 14.87 3.46
C GLY A 98 1.45 14.10 3.60
N MET A 99 0.94 13.48 2.53
CA MET A 99 -0.18 12.53 2.59
C MET A 99 0.22 11.18 3.20
N MET A 100 1.49 10.78 3.15
CA MET A 100 1.95 9.44 3.57
C MET A 100 1.58 9.06 5.01
N PRO A 101 1.76 9.94 6.03
CA PRO A 101 1.38 9.62 7.40
C PRO A 101 -0.09 9.23 7.56
N TYR A 102 -0.97 9.66 6.65
CA TYR A 102 -2.42 9.42 6.66
C TYR A 102 -2.86 8.36 5.65
N ALA A 103 -2.05 8.11 4.62
CA ALA A 103 -2.26 7.03 3.66
C ALA A 103 -1.95 5.67 4.28
N LYS A 104 -0.71 5.52 4.80
CA LYS A 104 -0.27 4.32 5.53
C LYS A 104 1.06 4.59 6.22
N MET A 105 1.09 4.53 7.55
CA MET A 105 2.32 4.74 8.34
C MET A 105 3.48 3.84 7.95
N GLN A 106 3.20 2.62 7.49
CA GLN A 106 4.20 1.68 7.00
C GLN A 106 5.07 2.28 5.88
N GLY A 107 4.53 3.16 5.03
CA GLY A 107 5.28 3.79 3.94
C GLY A 107 6.15 4.99 4.35
N LEU A 108 6.08 5.46 5.60
CA LEU A 108 6.81 6.63 6.09
C LEU A 108 8.33 6.54 5.90
N PRO A 109 9.01 5.41 6.20
CA PRO A 109 10.45 5.33 6.01
C PRO A 109 10.86 5.55 4.55
N VAL A 110 10.10 5.00 3.58
CA VAL A 110 10.39 5.18 2.14
C VAL A 110 10.12 6.61 1.71
N ALA A 111 9.04 7.21 2.19
CA ALA A 111 8.73 8.61 1.92
C ALA A 111 9.82 9.56 2.47
N LEU A 112 10.33 9.28 3.67
CA LEU A 112 11.47 10.00 4.24
C LEU A 112 12.73 9.82 3.39
N ALA A 113 13.03 8.59 2.95
CA ALA A 113 14.18 8.34 2.08
C ALA A 113 14.13 9.16 0.78
N ILE A 114 12.98 9.19 0.11
CA ILE A 114 12.78 10.00 -1.11
C ILE A 114 12.88 11.51 -0.79
N THR A 115 12.38 11.95 0.36
CA THR A 115 12.48 13.35 0.80
C THR A 115 13.92 13.78 1.07
N LEU A 116 14.72 12.92 1.71
CA LEU A 116 16.14 13.16 1.93
C LEU A 116 16.91 13.25 0.60
N ILE A 117 16.60 12.36 -0.35
CA ILE A 117 17.15 12.42 -1.71
C ILE A 117 16.76 13.73 -2.40
N PHE A 118 15.50 14.14 -2.30
CA PHE A 118 15.00 15.39 -2.87
C PHE A 118 15.70 16.61 -2.26
N ALA A 119 15.83 16.65 -0.93
CA ALA A 119 16.56 17.71 -0.23
C ALA A 119 18.04 17.74 -0.62
N HIS A 120 18.68 16.57 -0.81
CA HIS A 120 20.04 16.51 -1.32
C HIS A 120 20.15 17.07 -2.75
N ILE A 121 19.19 16.80 -3.63
CA ILE A 121 19.15 17.40 -4.98
C ILE A 121 18.95 18.92 -4.92
N LEU A 122 18.09 19.43 -4.04
CA LEU A 122 17.96 20.87 -3.82
C LEU A 122 19.28 21.48 -3.33
N TRP A 123 20.01 20.76 -2.47
CA TRP A 123 21.30 21.19 -1.96
C TRP A 123 22.37 21.25 -3.05
N THR A 124 22.41 20.29 -3.98
CA THR A 124 23.38 20.27 -5.08
C THR A 124 23.08 21.32 -6.15
N LYS A 125 21.81 21.71 -6.31
CA LYS A 125 21.35 22.69 -7.30
C LYS A 125 21.19 24.12 -6.75
N LYS A 126 21.46 24.36 -5.47
CA LYS A 126 21.30 25.69 -4.88
C LYS A 126 22.32 26.68 -5.45
N GLU A 127 21.86 27.90 -5.74
CA GLU A 127 22.74 29.03 -6.07
C GLU A 127 23.26 29.71 -4.80
N SER A 128 22.47 29.69 -3.72
CA SER A 128 22.83 30.26 -2.43
C SER A 128 22.22 29.47 -1.27
N LEU A 129 22.81 29.61 -0.08
CA LEU A 129 22.25 29.02 1.14
C LEU A 129 20.85 29.55 1.44
N ARG A 130 20.60 30.84 1.15
CA ARG A 130 19.28 31.47 1.34
C ARG A 130 18.20 30.80 0.47
N GLN A 131 18.51 30.53 -0.80
CA GLN A 131 17.60 29.82 -1.70
C GLN A 131 17.31 28.40 -1.18
N PHE A 132 18.33 27.68 -0.72
CA PHE A 132 18.14 26.34 -0.16
C PHE A 132 17.24 26.35 1.09
N LEU A 133 17.48 27.26 2.04
CA LEU A 133 16.66 27.40 3.24
C LEU A 133 15.21 27.78 2.90
N LYS A 134 15.02 28.65 1.91
CA LYS A 134 13.68 28.98 1.38
C LYS A 134 13.00 27.73 0.82
N SER A 135 13.68 26.95 -0.02
CA SER A 135 13.14 25.68 -0.54
C SER A 135 12.81 24.68 0.57
N LEU A 136 13.63 24.60 1.61
CA LEU A 136 13.37 23.72 2.76
C LEU A 136 12.13 24.17 3.56
N ALA A 137 11.95 25.49 3.76
CA ALA A 137 10.74 26.03 4.37
C ALA A 137 9.50 25.76 3.51
N THR A 138 9.58 25.97 2.18
CA THR A 138 8.51 25.66 1.23
C THR A 138 8.15 24.18 1.24
N LEU A 139 9.16 23.30 1.31
CA LEU A 139 8.97 21.86 1.44
C LEU A 139 8.23 21.51 2.74
N ALA A 140 8.66 22.10 3.87
CA ALA A 140 8.02 21.90 5.16
C ALA A 140 6.56 22.37 5.19
N LEU A 141 6.25 23.52 4.57
CA LEU A 141 4.87 24.00 4.43
C LEU A 141 4.00 23.01 3.63
N GLY A 142 4.53 22.45 2.55
CA GLY A 142 3.85 21.39 1.80
C GLY A 142 3.62 20.15 2.65
N LEU A 143 4.66 19.66 3.34
CA LEU A 143 4.60 18.47 4.21
C LEU A 143 3.53 18.60 5.31
N LEU A 144 3.36 19.81 5.87
CA LEU A 144 2.42 20.08 6.95
C LEU A 144 0.98 20.31 6.49
N LEU A 145 0.72 20.46 5.18
CA LEU A 145 -0.61 20.77 4.66
C LEU A 145 -1.67 19.77 5.12
N PHE A 146 -1.43 18.48 4.90
CA PHE A 146 -2.40 17.44 5.29
C PHE A 146 -2.47 17.27 6.81
N SER A 147 -1.38 17.55 7.53
CA SER A 147 -1.39 17.55 8.99
C SER A 147 -2.27 18.67 9.54
N ALA A 148 -2.23 19.86 8.93
CA ALA A 148 -3.10 20.98 9.29
C ALA A 148 -4.57 20.66 8.96
N ILE A 149 -4.85 20.07 7.80
CA ILE A 149 -6.21 19.64 7.41
C ILE A 149 -6.75 18.60 8.41
N ASN A 150 -5.95 17.58 8.76
CA ASN A 150 -6.34 16.59 9.74
C ASN A 150 -6.58 17.22 11.11
N LEU A 151 -5.65 18.05 11.60
CA LEU A 151 -5.80 18.75 12.88
C LEU A 151 -7.08 19.59 12.93
N PHE A 152 -7.41 20.29 11.84
CA PHE A 152 -8.66 21.03 11.72
C PHE A 152 -9.88 20.13 11.92
N PHE A 153 -9.94 18.98 11.25
CA PHE A 153 -11.05 18.03 11.42
C PHE A 153 -11.10 17.40 12.81
N LEU A 154 -9.95 17.09 13.41
CA LEU A 154 -9.88 16.55 14.77
C LEU A 154 -10.43 17.53 15.81
N ILE A 155 -10.15 18.82 15.63
CA ILE A 155 -10.71 19.89 16.48
C ILE A 155 -12.21 20.05 16.21
N LEU A 156 -12.60 20.17 14.93
CA LEU A 156 -14.00 20.41 14.54
C LEU A 156 -14.95 19.32 15.04
N PHE A 157 -14.52 18.05 15.00
CA PHE A 157 -15.34 16.91 15.41
C PHE A 157 -15.02 16.38 16.80
N SER A 158 -14.07 16.99 17.53
CA SER A 158 -13.64 16.56 18.87
C SER A 158 -13.19 15.07 18.91
N THR A 159 -12.46 14.63 17.90
CA THR A 159 -12.02 13.22 17.73
C THR A 159 -10.52 13.03 17.98
N SER A 160 -9.87 13.96 18.69
CA SER A 160 -8.43 13.93 18.97
C SER A 160 -8.00 12.71 19.80
N GLU A 161 -8.78 12.32 20.81
CA GLU A 161 -8.51 11.12 21.61
C GLU A 161 -8.60 9.84 20.76
N ASP A 162 -9.64 9.75 19.92
CA ASP A 162 -9.81 8.65 18.98
C ASP A 162 -8.65 8.53 18.01
N PHE A 163 -8.22 9.65 17.44
CA PHE A 163 -7.05 9.67 16.56
C PHE A 163 -5.80 9.21 17.29
N TRP A 164 -5.54 9.73 18.50
CA TRP A 164 -4.38 9.32 19.28
C TRP A 164 -4.40 7.82 19.59
N ARG A 165 -5.51 7.29 20.09
CA ARG A 165 -5.62 5.88 20.50
C ARG A 165 -5.67 4.92 19.33
N ARG A 166 -6.52 5.19 18.34
CA ARG A 166 -6.81 4.28 17.22
C ARG A 166 -5.80 4.41 16.08
N TYR A 167 -5.30 5.62 15.83
CA TYR A 167 -4.37 5.85 14.73
C TYR A 167 -2.91 5.78 15.19
N ILE A 168 -2.52 6.56 16.20
CA ILE A 168 -1.12 6.61 16.65
C ILE A 168 -0.76 5.40 17.52
N LEU A 169 -1.41 5.27 18.67
CA LEU A 169 -1.06 4.30 19.70
C LEU A 169 -1.25 2.86 19.22
N GLN A 170 -2.31 2.59 18.46
CA GLN A 170 -2.56 1.26 17.90
C GLN A 170 -1.48 0.81 16.90
N ASN A 171 -1.00 1.71 16.03
CA ASN A 171 0.08 1.40 15.11
C ASN A 171 1.41 1.18 15.86
N LEU A 172 1.68 1.95 16.91
CA LEU A 172 2.89 1.83 17.72
C LEU A 172 2.92 0.56 18.58
N LEU A 173 1.85 0.27 19.32
CA LEU A 173 1.83 -0.84 20.29
C LEU A 173 1.66 -2.21 19.64
N ILE A 174 0.91 -2.29 18.55
CA ILE A 174 0.39 -3.57 18.06
C ILE A 174 0.90 -3.89 16.65
N TYR A 175 1.01 -2.92 15.74
CA TYR A 175 1.58 -3.23 14.42
C TYR A 175 3.11 -3.40 14.43
N ALA A 176 3.81 -2.85 15.43
CA ALA A 176 5.26 -2.96 15.51
C ALA A 176 5.76 -4.24 16.21
N ASP A 177 5.00 -4.87 17.13
CA ASP A 177 5.60 -5.85 18.06
C ASP A 177 4.80 -7.12 18.40
N VAL A 178 3.67 -7.38 17.75
CA VAL A 178 2.74 -8.48 18.16
C VAL A 178 3.33 -9.89 18.22
N LYS A 179 4.46 -10.18 17.56
CA LYS A 179 4.97 -11.57 17.47
C LYS A 179 6.31 -11.84 18.14
N ASN A 180 6.95 -10.87 18.81
CA ASN A 180 8.29 -11.04 19.42
C ASN A 180 9.31 -11.77 18.52
N LEU A 181 9.17 -11.69 17.20
CA LEU A 181 10.06 -12.37 16.27
C LEU A 181 11.39 -11.61 16.21
N THR A 182 12.48 -12.34 16.10
CA THR A 182 13.79 -11.81 15.75
C THR A 182 13.76 -11.25 14.31
N PHE A 183 14.71 -10.36 14.00
CA PHE A 183 14.82 -9.83 12.63
C PHE A 183 15.07 -10.94 11.59
N GLY A 184 15.86 -11.96 11.94
CA GLY A 184 16.14 -13.11 11.07
C GLY A 184 14.89 -13.91 10.71
N GLU A 185 13.99 -14.13 11.67
CA GLU A 185 12.71 -14.82 11.42
C GLU A 185 11.78 -13.99 10.54
N LYS A 186 11.71 -12.67 10.76
CA LYS A 186 10.94 -11.75 9.90
C LYS A 186 11.48 -11.75 8.47
N PHE A 187 12.80 -11.77 8.32
CA PHE A 187 13.45 -11.84 7.02
C PHE A 187 13.18 -13.18 6.32
N SER A 188 13.21 -14.29 7.06
CA SER A 188 12.84 -15.61 6.54
C SER A 188 11.38 -15.65 6.04
N GLN A 189 10.45 -15.04 6.79
CA GLN A 189 9.06 -14.89 6.32
C GLN A 189 8.98 -14.06 5.03
N PHE A 190 9.75 -12.97 4.93
CA PHE A 190 9.85 -12.22 3.69
C PHE A 190 10.34 -13.09 2.52
N ILE A 191 11.40 -13.87 2.69
CA ILE A 191 11.90 -14.77 1.64
C ILE A 191 10.84 -15.80 1.26
N SER A 192 10.13 -16.37 2.23
CA SER A 192 9.04 -17.31 1.98
C SER A 192 7.89 -16.66 1.18
N MET A 193 7.53 -15.41 1.52
CA MET A 193 6.56 -14.65 0.73
C MET A 193 7.09 -14.39 -0.68
N ALA A 194 8.28 -13.82 -0.85
CA ALA A 194 8.83 -13.44 -2.15
C ALA A 194 9.08 -14.64 -3.09
N SER A 195 9.38 -15.82 -2.54
CA SER A 195 9.64 -17.06 -3.28
C SER A 195 8.42 -17.97 -3.45
N SER A 196 7.26 -17.60 -2.88
CA SER A 196 6.06 -18.43 -2.93
C SER A 196 5.60 -18.65 -4.38
N LYS A 197 5.61 -19.92 -4.81
CA LYS A 197 5.10 -20.35 -6.12
C LYS A 197 3.63 -19.97 -6.34
N ARG A 198 2.86 -19.74 -5.27
CA ARG A 198 1.44 -19.32 -5.34
C ARG A 198 1.26 -17.88 -5.84
N LEU A 199 2.31 -17.07 -5.87
CA LEU A 199 2.18 -15.66 -6.23
C LEU A 199 2.25 -15.41 -7.74
N ASN A 200 2.70 -16.34 -8.58
CA ASN A 200 2.98 -16.15 -10.04
C ASN A 200 3.83 -14.90 -10.39
N SER A 201 4.29 -14.14 -9.39
CA SER A 201 4.90 -12.82 -9.48
C SER A 201 6.32 -12.79 -8.89
N SER A 202 6.90 -13.98 -8.61
CA SER A 202 8.28 -14.15 -8.15
C SER A 202 9.31 -13.74 -9.20
N SER A 203 8.92 -13.66 -10.47
CA SER A 203 9.77 -13.28 -11.59
C SER A 203 10.36 -11.89 -11.43
N LEU A 204 9.61 -10.89 -10.95
CA LEU A 204 10.14 -9.54 -10.72
C LEU A 204 11.26 -9.54 -9.67
N PHE A 205 11.07 -10.29 -8.57
CA PHE A 205 12.07 -10.39 -7.51
C PHE A 205 13.29 -11.19 -7.96
N GLN A 206 13.10 -12.25 -8.76
CA GLN A 206 14.20 -13.00 -9.38
C GLN A 206 14.99 -12.14 -10.38
N ILE A 207 14.29 -11.37 -11.23
CA ILE A 207 14.90 -10.38 -12.13
C ILE A 207 15.70 -9.37 -11.32
N THR A 208 15.14 -8.84 -10.23
CA THR A 208 15.84 -7.90 -9.35
C THR A 208 17.14 -8.49 -8.82
N SER A 209 17.15 -9.75 -8.38
CA SER A 209 18.37 -10.44 -7.93
C SER A 209 19.42 -10.56 -9.04
N ILE A 210 19.01 -10.85 -10.27
CA ILE A 210 19.93 -10.86 -11.44
C ILE A 210 20.51 -9.47 -11.68
N PHE A 211 19.69 -8.44 -11.63
CA PHE A 211 20.13 -7.05 -11.81
C PHE A 211 21.02 -6.57 -10.67
N LEU A 212 20.86 -7.07 -9.44
CA LEU A 212 21.78 -6.79 -8.34
C LEU A 212 23.20 -7.33 -8.60
N ILE A 213 23.34 -8.44 -9.33
CA ILE A 213 24.65 -8.95 -9.77
C ILE A 213 25.24 -7.99 -10.82
N ALA A 214 24.46 -7.59 -11.83
CA ALA A 214 24.89 -6.64 -12.84
C ALA A 214 25.28 -5.27 -12.24
N ALA A 215 24.50 -4.79 -11.27
CA ALA A 215 24.78 -3.62 -10.44
C ALA A 215 26.12 -3.71 -9.73
N THR A 216 26.41 -4.86 -9.12
CA THR A 216 27.67 -5.09 -8.41
C THR A 216 28.86 -5.02 -9.39
N ILE A 217 28.75 -5.66 -10.56
CA ILE A 217 29.80 -5.62 -11.59
C ILE A 217 30.03 -4.19 -12.09
N LEU A 218 28.96 -3.45 -12.38
CA LEU A 218 29.03 -2.04 -12.78
C LEU A 218 29.69 -1.18 -11.72
N PHE A 219 29.24 -1.31 -10.47
CA PHE A 219 29.73 -0.53 -9.34
C PHE A 219 31.24 -0.73 -9.15
N PHE A 220 31.72 -1.97 -9.07
CA PHE A 220 33.15 -2.23 -8.87
C PHE A 220 34.00 -1.74 -10.05
N ARG A 221 33.58 -2.00 -11.29
CA ARG A 221 34.36 -1.62 -12.47
C ARG A 221 34.43 -0.11 -12.64
N GLU A 222 33.31 0.60 -12.53
CA GLU A 222 33.32 2.05 -12.64
C GLU A 222 34.03 2.67 -11.43
N SER A 223 33.95 2.09 -10.23
CA SER A 223 34.61 2.65 -9.04
C SER A 223 36.13 2.60 -9.15
N ILE A 224 36.65 1.71 -9.97
CA ILE A 224 38.07 1.64 -10.32
C ILE A 224 38.42 2.67 -11.40
N VAL A 225 37.57 2.84 -12.42
CA VAL A 225 37.88 3.64 -13.62
C VAL A 225 37.53 5.13 -13.48
N ARG A 226 36.46 5.50 -12.76
CA ARG A 226 35.87 6.87 -12.79
C ARG A 226 35.63 7.48 -11.41
N ARG A 227 36.53 7.28 -10.44
CA ARG A 227 36.41 7.67 -9.01
C ARG A 227 35.84 9.08 -8.73
N LYS A 228 36.07 10.08 -9.59
CA LYS A 228 35.64 11.48 -9.37
C LYS A 228 34.29 11.87 -10.00
N LEU A 229 33.66 11.01 -10.82
CA LEU A 229 32.42 11.33 -11.57
C LEU A 229 31.14 10.75 -10.96
N PHE A 230 31.25 9.99 -9.86
CA PHE A 230 30.14 9.28 -9.22
C PHE A 230 29.01 10.19 -8.69
N PHE A 231 29.35 11.40 -8.25
CA PHE A 231 28.44 12.25 -7.48
C PHE A 231 27.79 13.39 -8.28
N THR A 232 28.15 13.56 -9.56
CA THR A 232 27.66 14.67 -10.39
C THR A 232 26.87 14.22 -11.63
N ASN A 233 26.91 12.93 -12.00
CA ASN A 233 26.19 12.36 -13.15
C ASN A 233 24.98 11.51 -12.69
N THR A 234 24.19 10.98 -13.64
CA THR A 234 23.04 10.10 -13.39
C THR A 234 23.38 8.85 -12.58
N PHE A 235 24.66 8.46 -12.53
CA PHE A 235 25.13 7.36 -11.70
C PHE A 235 24.79 7.53 -10.22
N ILE A 236 24.63 8.74 -9.68
CA ILE A 236 24.20 8.93 -8.28
C ILE A 236 22.84 8.25 -7.99
N PHE A 237 21.98 8.11 -8.99
CA PHE A 237 20.71 7.39 -8.86
C PHE A 237 20.87 5.90 -8.60
N PHE A 238 22.04 5.32 -8.85
CA PHE A 238 22.38 3.98 -8.39
C PHE A 238 22.31 3.88 -6.87
N PHE A 239 22.96 4.81 -6.17
CA PHE A 239 22.94 4.85 -4.71
C PHE A 239 21.58 5.22 -4.15
N TYR A 240 20.88 6.17 -4.79
CA TYR A 240 19.52 6.52 -4.39
C TYR A 240 18.55 5.35 -4.55
N SER A 241 18.59 4.65 -5.68
CA SER A 241 17.72 3.50 -5.90
C SER A 241 18.05 2.35 -4.95
N LEU A 242 19.33 2.08 -4.67
CA LEU A 242 19.74 1.11 -3.67
C LEU A 242 19.25 1.49 -2.26
N PHE A 243 19.40 2.76 -1.88
CA PHE A 243 18.89 3.27 -0.60
C PHE A 243 17.37 3.10 -0.48
N ILE A 244 16.61 3.47 -1.51
CA ILE A 244 15.15 3.29 -1.55
C ILE A 244 14.78 1.81 -1.45
N VAL A 245 15.49 0.90 -2.14
CA VAL A 245 15.24 -0.55 -2.07
C VAL A 245 15.51 -1.09 -0.66
N VAL A 246 16.62 -0.71 -0.02
CA VAL A 246 16.96 -1.15 1.34
C VAL A 246 15.89 -0.68 2.34
N VAL A 247 15.47 0.58 2.25
CA VAL A 247 14.42 1.13 3.13
C VAL A 247 13.07 0.46 2.85
N SER A 248 12.75 0.17 1.60
CA SER A 248 11.51 -0.53 1.22
C SER A 248 11.52 -1.97 1.73
N LEU A 249 12.66 -2.66 1.69
CA LEU A 249 12.83 -3.99 2.25
C LEU A 249 12.60 -3.98 3.77
N TYR A 250 13.18 -3.00 4.47
CA TYR A 250 12.93 -2.81 5.90
C TYR A 250 11.43 -2.66 6.19
N VAL A 251 10.72 -1.85 5.40
CA VAL A 251 9.27 -1.62 5.52
C VAL A 251 8.43 -2.88 5.30
N VAL A 252 8.86 -3.78 4.42
CA VAL A 252 8.18 -5.07 4.20
C VAL A 252 8.46 -6.06 5.33
N VAL A 253 9.69 -6.08 5.86
CA VAL A 253 10.13 -7.04 6.88
C VAL A 253 9.64 -6.65 8.29
N ARG A 254 9.60 -5.35 8.62
CA ARG A 254 9.35 -4.85 9.98
C ARG A 254 8.02 -5.31 10.62
N PRO A 255 6.85 -5.32 9.93
CA PRO A 255 5.56 -5.60 10.54
C PRO A 255 5.35 -7.04 11.02
N SER A 256 6.24 -7.98 10.68
CA SER A 256 6.19 -9.40 11.12
C SER A 256 4.93 -10.18 10.72
N ASN A 257 4.05 -9.56 9.94
CA ASN A 257 2.86 -10.21 9.40
C ASN A 257 3.15 -10.73 7.99
N PRO A 258 2.91 -12.01 7.70
CA PRO A 258 3.19 -12.61 6.41
C PRO A 258 2.09 -12.27 5.40
N PHE A 259 1.89 -10.97 5.15
CA PHE A 259 0.91 -10.49 4.19
C PHE A 259 1.59 -10.20 2.84
N PRO A 260 1.30 -10.98 1.79
CA PRO A 260 1.99 -10.81 0.50
C PRO A 260 1.79 -9.43 -0.13
N HIS A 261 0.69 -8.73 0.17
CA HIS A 261 0.43 -7.39 -0.36
C HIS A 261 1.48 -6.35 0.08
N TYR A 262 2.24 -6.59 1.16
CA TYR A 262 3.36 -5.73 1.54
C TYR A 262 4.46 -5.69 0.47
N LEU A 263 4.60 -6.74 -0.35
CA LEU A 263 5.56 -6.78 -1.45
C LEU A 263 5.33 -5.68 -2.50
N LEU A 264 4.14 -5.06 -2.55
CA LEU A 264 3.85 -3.89 -3.40
C LEU A 264 4.81 -2.72 -3.13
N PHE A 265 5.28 -2.55 -1.90
CA PHE A 265 6.28 -1.52 -1.56
C PHE A 265 7.64 -1.76 -2.21
N LEU A 266 7.94 -2.97 -2.69
CA LEU A 266 9.20 -3.29 -3.38
C LEU A 266 9.09 -3.21 -4.90
N VAL A 267 7.89 -3.29 -5.47
CA VAL A 267 7.70 -3.38 -6.93
C VAL A 267 8.35 -2.20 -7.68
N PHE A 268 7.99 -0.96 -7.30
CA PHE A 268 8.53 0.24 -7.94
C PHE A 268 9.99 0.53 -7.56
N PRO A 269 10.43 0.40 -6.30
CA PRO A 269 11.86 0.51 -5.94
C PRO A 269 12.76 -0.45 -6.70
N CYS A 270 12.38 -1.73 -6.78
CA CYS A 270 13.15 -2.73 -7.53
C CYS A 270 13.13 -2.42 -9.03
N GLY A 271 11.97 -2.08 -9.58
CA GLY A 271 11.86 -1.62 -10.97
C GLY A 271 12.75 -0.40 -11.26
N PHE A 272 12.88 0.52 -10.30
CA PHE A 272 13.64 1.74 -10.49
C PHE A 272 15.14 1.48 -10.46
N LEU A 273 15.59 0.63 -9.53
CA LEU A 273 16.97 0.14 -9.52
C LEU A 273 17.32 -0.57 -10.83
N ILE A 274 16.45 -1.48 -11.31
CA ILE A 274 16.61 -2.14 -12.61
C ILE A 274 16.73 -1.09 -13.73
N GLY A 275 15.83 -0.10 -13.75
CA GLY A 275 15.83 0.95 -14.78
C GLY A 275 17.08 1.83 -14.77
N VAL A 276 17.59 2.18 -13.59
CA VAL A 276 18.86 2.91 -13.44
C VAL A 276 20.03 2.08 -13.96
N ILE A 277 20.10 0.80 -13.60
CA ILE A 277 21.15 -0.11 -14.07
C ILE A 277 21.13 -0.25 -15.60
N ILE A 278 19.96 -0.48 -16.19
CA ILE A 278 19.78 -0.53 -17.65
C ILE A 278 20.22 0.79 -18.28
N GLY A 279 19.80 1.92 -17.72
CA GLY A 279 20.12 3.25 -18.24
C GLY A 279 21.62 3.54 -18.24
N GLU A 280 22.32 3.23 -17.14
CA GLU A 280 23.78 3.39 -17.07
C GLU A 280 24.50 2.45 -18.05
N ILE A 281 24.06 1.19 -18.19
CA ILE A 281 24.64 0.26 -19.17
C ILE A 281 24.46 0.76 -20.60
N PHE A 282 23.26 1.24 -20.95
CA PHE A 282 22.99 1.77 -22.28
C PHE A 282 23.87 2.97 -22.61
N LYS A 283 24.05 3.91 -21.66
CA LYS A 283 24.98 5.04 -21.84
C LYS A 283 26.42 4.58 -22.06
N LEU A 284 26.86 3.58 -21.29
CA LEU A 284 28.23 3.07 -21.38
C LEU A 284 28.46 2.20 -22.63
N SER A 285 27.41 1.54 -23.15
CA SER A 285 27.51 0.65 -24.31
C SER A 285 27.68 1.38 -25.64
N GLU A 286 27.29 2.66 -25.73
CA GLU A 286 27.52 3.48 -26.92
C GLU A 286 29.00 3.46 -27.37
N ASN A 287 29.91 3.51 -26.39
CA ASN A 287 31.34 3.68 -26.60
C ASN A 287 32.19 2.46 -26.20
N ASN A 288 31.58 1.36 -25.76
CA ASN A 288 32.34 0.23 -25.19
C ASN A 288 31.72 -1.14 -25.53
N ALA A 289 32.50 -1.99 -26.21
CA ALA A 289 32.08 -3.32 -26.65
C ALA A 289 31.71 -4.27 -25.50
N PHE A 290 32.39 -4.17 -24.35
CA PHE A 290 32.04 -4.97 -23.16
C PHE A 290 30.62 -4.65 -22.69
N TYR A 291 30.28 -3.37 -22.58
CA TYR A 291 28.94 -2.95 -22.15
C TYR A 291 27.86 -3.28 -23.19
N LYS A 292 28.20 -3.35 -24.49
CA LYS A 292 27.28 -3.91 -25.51
C LYS A 292 26.96 -5.39 -25.27
N GLN A 293 27.96 -6.20 -24.88
CA GLN A 293 27.73 -7.62 -24.54
C GLN A 293 26.85 -7.77 -23.29
N ILE A 294 27.12 -6.98 -22.25
CA ILE A 294 26.29 -6.97 -21.03
C ILE A 294 24.86 -6.52 -21.34
N GLN A 295 24.69 -5.47 -22.15
CA GLN A 295 23.38 -5.01 -22.62
C GLN A 295 22.62 -6.14 -23.32
N PHE A 296 23.26 -6.84 -24.24
CA PHE A 296 22.66 -7.98 -24.95
C PHE A 296 22.26 -9.11 -23.98
N LEU A 297 23.15 -9.48 -23.06
CA LEU A 297 22.88 -10.52 -22.07
C LEU A 297 21.69 -10.16 -21.16
N ILE A 298 21.60 -8.90 -20.73
CA ILE A 298 20.48 -8.42 -19.91
C ILE A 298 19.15 -8.54 -20.67
N LEU A 299 19.12 -8.09 -21.93
CA LEU A 299 17.91 -8.19 -22.75
C LEU A 299 17.51 -9.66 -22.96
N LEU A 300 18.49 -10.54 -23.20
CA LEU A 300 18.25 -11.99 -23.32
C LEU A 300 17.69 -12.58 -22.02
N LEU A 301 18.25 -12.23 -20.86
CA LEU A 301 17.78 -12.69 -19.56
C LEU A 301 16.37 -12.17 -19.24
N MET A 302 16.08 -10.91 -19.57
CA MET A 302 14.72 -10.36 -19.44
C MET A 302 13.74 -11.18 -20.29
N ILE A 303 14.05 -11.43 -21.56
CA ILE A 303 13.22 -12.26 -22.44
C ILE A 303 13.03 -13.67 -21.85
N ALA A 304 14.11 -14.29 -21.35
CA ALA A 304 14.08 -15.63 -20.77
C ALA A 304 13.20 -15.75 -19.51
N VAL A 305 13.05 -14.67 -18.73
CA VAL A 305 12.13 -14.65 -17.58
C VAL A 305 10.69 -14.32 -18.00
N ILE A 306 10.53 -13.41 -18.96
CA ILE A 306 9.21 -12.92 -19.40
C ILE A 306 8.46 -14.00 -20.18
N LEU A 307 9.13 -14.74 -21.07
CA LEU A 307 8.48 -15.72 -21.94
C LEU A 307 7.74 -16.84 -21.17
N PRO A 308 8.36 -17.54 -20.20
CA PRO A 308 7.67 -18.56 -19.41
C PRO A 308 6.49 -18.01 -18.62
N GLN A 309 6.63 -16.79 -18.08
CA GLN A 309 5.56 -16.15 -17.32
C GLN A 309 4.36 -15.80 -18.22
N SER A 310 4.62 -15.21 -19.38
CA SER A 310 3.59 -14.91 -20.38
C SER A 310 2.92 -16.18 -20.89
N TYR A 311 3.68 -17.25 -21.14
CA TYR A 311 3.15 -18.55 -21.53
C TYR A 311 2.21 -19.13 -20.47
N ASN A 312 2.62 -19.11 -19.19
CA ASN A 312 1.80 -19.58 -18.09
C ASN A 312 0.53 -18.74 -17.93
N LEU A 313 0.61 -17.42 -18.10
CA LEU A 313 -0.53 -16.52 -18.03
C LEU A 313 -1.57 -16.84 -19.13
N ILE A 314 -1.11 -17.11 -20.35
CA ILE A 314 -2.00 -17.42 -21.49
C ILE A 314 -2.64 -18.81 -21.35
N LYS A 315 -1.89 -19.80 -20.85
CA LYS A 315 -2.35 -21.19 -20.76
C LYS A 315 -3.24 -21.45 -19.54
N SER A 316 -3.04 -20.71 -18.45
CA SER A 316 -3.78 -20.95 -17.21
C SER A 316 -5.18 -20.33 -17.24
N GLU A 317 -6.16 -21.06 -16.71
CA GLU A 317 -7.48 -20.49 -16.48
C GLU A 317 -7.40 -19.39 -15.41
N HIS A 318 -7.97 -18.23 -15.69
CA HIS A 318 -7.93 -17.11 -14.76
C HIS A 318 -8.97 -17.30 -13.64
N PRO A 319 -8.56 -17.39 -12.37
CA PRO A 319 -9.41 -17.85 -11.26
C PRO A 319 -10.61 -16.95 -10.96
N TYR A 320 -10.55 -15.68 -11.36
CA TYR A 320 -11.63 -14.71 -11.16
C TYR A 320 -12.55 -14.55 -12.38
N LEU A 321 -12.07 -14.84 -13.60
CA LEU A 321 -12.89 -14.68 -14.80
C LEU A 321 -13.81 -15.89 -14.99
N SER A 322 -13.36 -17.08 -14.58
CA SER A 322 -14.19 -18.30 -14.57
C SER A 322 -15.40 -18.20 -13.64
N GLN A 323 -15.36 -17.32 -12.63
CA GLN A 323 -16.46 -17.08 -11.69
C GLN A 323 -17.31 -15.85 -12.05
N ARG A 324 -17.11 -15.23 -13.23
CA ARG A 324 -17.78 -13.97 -13.61
C ARG A 324 -19.30 -14.04 -13.47
N GLN A 325 -19.93 -15.16 -13.87
CA GLN A 325 -21.39 -15.32 -13.79
C GLN A 325 -21.91 -15.25 -12.34
N LYS A 326 -21.14 -15.75 -11.36
CA LYS A 326 -21.48 -15.65 -9.94
C LYS A 326 -21.52 -14.19 -9.46
N TYR A 327 -20.69 -13.33 -10.03
CA TYR A 327 -20.57 -11.92 -9.63
C TYR A 327 -21.44 -10.96 -10.45
N LEU A 328 -22.04 -11.42 -11.56
CA LEU A 328 -22.93 -10.61 -12.41
C LEU A 328 -24.40 -10.68 -11.97
N GLN A 329 -24.79 -11.71 -11.22
CA GLN A 329 -26.08 -11.72 -10.55
C GLN A 329 -26.01 -10.77 -9.37
N ASP A 330 -27.00 -9.89 -9.17
CA ASP A 330 -27.12 -9.04 -7.97
C ASP A 330 -27.06 -9.91 -6.72
N TYR A 331 -25.84 -10.10 -6.20
CA TYR A 331 -25.56 -11.09 -5.20
C TYR A 331 -25.95 -10.53 -3.84
N GLN A 332 -27.25 -10.57 -3.56
CA GLN A 332 -27.73 -10.51 -2.20
C GLN A 332 -27.74 -11.93 -1.65
N THR A 333 -26.81 -12.21 -0.75
CA THR A 333 -26.82 -13.44 0.05
C THR A 333 -28.17 -13.61 0.76
N PRO A 334 -28.59 -14.84 1.09
CA PRO A 334 -29.79 -15.06 1.91
C PRO A 334 -29.78 -14.19 3.18
N LEU A 335 -28.63 -14.11 3.84
CA LEU A 335 -28.41 -13.24 5.01
C LEU A 335 -28.73 -11.76 4.71
N VAL A 336 -28.21 -11.20 3.61
CA VAL A 336 -28.47 -9.80 3.24
C VAL A 336 -29.94 -9.57 2.91
N ARG A 337 -30.60 -10.50 2.22
CA ARG A 337 -32.03 -10.40 1.95
C ARG A 337 -32.84 -10.37 3.25
N THR A 338 -32.50 -11.23 4.20
CA THR A 338 -33.16 -11.26 5.51
C THR A 338 -32.91 -9.97 6.30
N ILE A 339 -31.68 -9.45 6.34
CA ILE A 339 -31.38 -8.17 7.00
C ILE A 339 -32.25 -7.03 6.42
N LEU A 340 -32.38 -6.98 5.08
CA LEU A 340 -33.15 -5.96 4.38
C LEU A 340 -34.68 -6.10 4.54
N GLN A 341 -35.18 -7.19 5.13
CA GLN A 341 -36.58 -7.27 5.57
C GLN A 341 -36.84 -6.39 6.80
N TYR A 342 -35.80 -6.07 7.58
CA TYR A 342 -35.91 -5.36 8.84
C TYR A 342 -35.32 -3.94 8.83
N ALA A 343 -34.68 -3.52 7.73
CA ALA A 343 -34.02 -2.23 7.59
C ALA A 343 -34.19 -1.64 6.19
N SER A 344 -34.25 -0.32 6.12
CA SER A 344 -34.26 0.47 4.88
C SER A 344 -32.88 1.05 4.59
N PRO A 345 -32.55 1.44 3.33
CA PRO A 345 -31.22 1.96 2.97
C PRO A 345 -30.73 3.20 3.76
N THR A 346 -31.63 3.91 4.44
CA THR A 346 -31.30 5.05 5.31
C THR A 346 -31.00 4.67 6.76
N ASP A 347 -31.27 3.42 7.14
CA ASP A 347 -31.02 2.89 8.47
C ASP A 347 -29.53 2.55 8.66
N SER A 348 -29.14 2.41 9.92
CA SER A 348 -27.81 1.95 10.30
C SER A 348 -27.82 0.53 10.85
N MET A 349 -26.70 -0.15 10.66
CA MET A 349 -26.44 -1.49 11.15
C MET A 349 -25.16 -1.51 11.98
N ALA A 350 -25.10 -2.36 12.98
CA ALA A 350 -23.87 -2.70 13.68
C ALA A 350 -23.59 -4.19 13.56
N VAL A 351 -22.34 -4.54 13.22
CA VAL A 351 -21.92 -5.93 13.05
C VAL A 351 -20.89 -6.27 14.11
N TRP A 352 -21.19 -7.27 14.93
CA TRP A 352 -20.21 -7.91 15.79
C TRP A 352 -19.56 -9.08 15.03
N GLY A 353 -18.33 -8.88 14.55
CA GLY A 353 -17.56 -9.94 13.90
C GLY A 353 -16.57 -9.45 12.85
N LYS A 354 -16.37 -10.25 11.81
CA LYS A 354 -15.47 -9.95 10.67
C LYS A 354 -16.22 -9.88 9.33
N ARG A 355 -17.48 -9.42 9.35
CA ARG A 355 -18.38 -9.37 8.18
C ARG A 355 -18.61 -7.94 7.66
N ASN A 356 -17.51 -7.26 7.29
CA ASN A 356 -17.56 -5.90 6.72
C ASN A 356 -18.27 -5.85 5.36
N ASP A 357 -18.33 -6.98 4.66
CA ASP A 357 -19.07 -7.17 3.42
C ASP A 357 -20.55 -6.80 3.56
N LEU A 358 -21.14 -7.03 4.74
CA LEU A 358 -22.55 -6.72 5.00
C LEU A 358 -22.88 -5.24 4.82
N TYR A 359 -21.98 -4.31 5.16
CA TYR A 359 -22.23 -2.88 4.94
C TYR A 359 -22.29 -2.53 3.45
N ILE A 360 -21.50 -3.22 2.62
CA ILE A 360 -21.47 -3.01 1.17
C ILE A 360 -22.66 -3.67 0.49
N GLU A 361 -22.97 -4.92 0.87
CA GLU A 361 -24.06 -5.69 0.25
C GLU A 361 -25.46 -5.15 0.63
N THR A 362 -25.63 -4.69 1.88
CA THR A 362 -26.91 -4.10 2.34
C THR A 362 -27.04 -2.62 1.98
N GLY A 363 -25.92 -1.90 1.85
CA GLY A 363 -25.91 -0.44 1.68
C GLY A 363 -26.30 0.35 2.94
N LEU A 364 -26.47 -0.31 4.10
CA LEU A 364 -26.81 0.34 5.37
C LEU A 364 -25.62 1.12 5.94
N TYR A 365 -25.91 2.21 6.65
CA TYR A 365 -24.88 2.99 7.32
C TYR A 365 -24.24 2.19 8.45
N GLN A 366 -22.92 2.30 8.57
CA GLN A 366 -22.20 1.67 9.67
C GLN A 366 -22.48 2.43 10.98
N GLY A 367 -23.10 1.76 11.95
CA GLY A 367 -23.50 2.33 13.24
C GLY A 367 -22.43 2.32 14.33
N VAL A 368 -21.28 1.70 14.06
CA VAL A 368 -20.14 1.61 14.98
C VAL A 368 -18.85 1.93 14.25
N ARG A 369 -17.91 2.66 14.85
CA ARG A 369 -16.70 3.11 14.13
C ARG A 369 -15.73 1.97 13.77
N ASP A 370 -15.80 0.84 14.47
CA ASP A 370 -15.00 -0.35 14.19
C ASP A 370 -15.76 -1.33 13.29
N GLY A 371 -15.23 -1.63 12.10
CA GLY A 371 -15.81 -2.64 11.20
C GLY A 371 -15.50 -4.08 11.62
N ALA A 372 -14.48 -4.28 12.46
CA ALA A 372 -14.11 -5.62 12.92
C ALA A 372 -13.76 -5.64 14.41
N ILE A 373 -14.13 -6.74 15.06
CA ILE A 373 -13.98 -6.90 16.53
C ILE A 373 -12.55 -7.22 16.98
N LYS A 374 -11.57 -7.15 16.07
CA LYS A 374 -10.17 -7.53 16.33
C LYS A 374 -9.65 -6.87 17.61
N TRP A 375 -9.87 -5.56 17.77
CA TRP A 375 -9.34 -4.78 18.89
C TRP A 375 -10.10 -4.96 20.21
N MET A 376 -11.31 -5.51 20.13
CA MET A 376 -12.13 -5.86 21.28
C MET A 376 -11.81 -7.26 21.79
N VAL A 377 -11.41 -8.18 20.90
CA VAL A 377 -11.16 -9.58 21.25
C VAL A 377 -9.72 -9.85 21.65
N PHE A 378 -8.74 -9.30 20.93
CA PHE A 378 -7.34 -9.53 21.26
C PHE A 378 -6.96 -8.75 22.52
N LYS A 379 -6.46 -9.46 23.54
CA LYS A 379 -5.97 -8.85 24.78
C LYS A 379 -4.87 -7.84 24.46
N GLY A 380 -5.04 -6.63 24.99
CA GLY A 380 -4.08 -5.55 24.82
C GLY A 380 -4.44 -4.36 25.71
N PRO A 381 -3.52 -3.41 25.88
CA PRO A 381 -3.71 -2.27 26.79
C PRO A 381 -4.87 -1.35 26.39
N GLN A 382 -5.36 -1.43 25.15
CA GLN A 382 -6.48 -0.64 24.64
C GLN A 382 -7.82 -1.41 24.59
N GLN A 383 -7.87 -2.68 25.03
CA GLN A 383 -9.06 -3.52 24.85
C GLN A 383 -10.32 -2.91 25.49
N THR A 384 -10.23 -2.45 26.75
CA THR A 384 -11.33 -1.80 27.47
C THR A 384 -11.82 -0.53 26.77
N TYR A 385 -10.91 0.24 26.17
CA TYR A 385 -11.28 1.41 25.38
C TYR A 385 -12.11 1.03 24.16
N HIS A 386 -11.70 0.00 23.42
CA HIS A 386 -12.41 -0.44 22.22
C HIS A 386 -13.78 -1.04 22.53
N LEU A 387 -13.89 -1.84 23.59
CA LEU A 387 -15.18 -2.40 24.02
C LEU A 387 -16.15 -1.29 24.42
N LYS A 388 -15.70 -0.35 25.27
CA LYS A 388 -16.52 0.80 25.69
C LYS A 388 -16.95 1.65 24.49
N SER A 389 -16.01 1.97 23.60
CA SER A 389 -16.27 2.75 22.39
C SER A 389 -17.31 2.08 21.48
N PHE A 390 -17.30 0.75 21.38
CA PHE A 390 -18.29 0.01 20.61
C PHE A 390 -19.69 0.08 21.24
N ALA A 391 -19.77 -0.11 22.57
CA ALA A 391 -21.03 0.02 23.31
C ALA A 391 -21.62 1.43 23.18
N ASP A 392 -20.79 2.46 23.39
CA ASP A 392 -21.19 3.87 23.28
C ASP A 392 -21.69 4.21 21.88
N ASP A 393 -21.00 3.72 20.84
CA ASP A 393 -21.43 3.91 19.44
C ASP A 393 -22.76 3.22 19.15
N LEU A 394 -22.97 2.02 19.67
CA LEU A 394 -24.19 1.26 19.46
C LEU A 394 -25.40 1.96 20.12
N LEU A 395 -25.21 2.51 21.31
CA LEU A 395 -26.21 3.31 22.02
C LEU A 395 -26.49 4.63 21.31
N LYS A 396 -25.45 5.31 20.82
CA LYS A 396 -25.57 6.61 20.13
C LYS A 396 -26.18 6.49 18.74
N SER A 397 -25.72 5.54 17.94
CA SER A 397 -26.20 5.33 16.57
C SER A 397 -27.63 4.81 16.52
N LYS A 398 -28.08 4.15 17.59
CA LYS A 398 -29.41 3.51 17.66
C LYS A 398 -29.65 2.60 16.46
N SER A 399 -28.62 1.85 16.07
CA SER A 399 -28.63 0.99 14.89
C SER A 399 -29.91 0.17 14.82
N LYS A 400 -30.56 0.17 13.65
CA LYS A 400 -31.83 -0.54 13.46
C LYS A 400 -31.64 -2.05 13.61
N VAL A 401 -30.53 -2.53 13.05
CA VAL A 401 -30.15 -3.95 13.05
C VAL A 401 -28.79 -4.12 13.72
N PHE A 402 -28.69 -5.10 14.60
CA PHE A 402 -27.43 -5.64 15.10
C PHE A 402 -27.26 -7.06 14.56
N VAL A 403 -26.07 -7.36 14.05
CA VAL A 403 -25.75 -8.68 13.47
C VAL A 403 -24.62 -9.31 14.27
N ASP A 404 -24.89 -10.47 14.88
CA ASP A 404 -23.87 -11.30 15.52
C ASP A 404 -23.31 -12.30 14.51
N ALA A 405 -22.18 -11.94 13.90
CA ALA A 405 -21.47 -12.79 12.95
C ALA A 405 -20.50 -13.78 13.61
N MET A 406 -20.53 -13.93 14.95
CA MET A 406 -19.65 -14.82 15.70
C MET A 406 -20.43 -15.78 16.62
N ALA A 407 -21.75 -15.93 16.46
CA ALA A 407 -22.59 -16.75 17.33
C ALA A 407 -22.12 -18.22 17.44
N GLY A 408 -21.67 -18.80 16.31
CA GLY A 408 -21.12 -20.16 16.23
C GLY A 408 -19.63 -20.31 16.58
N GLU A 409 -18.95 -19.22 16.96
CA GLU A 409 -17.51 -19.24 17.27
C GLU A 409 -17.23 -19.51 18.75
N LYS A 410 -15.95 -19.74 19.08
CA LYS A 410 -15.51 -19.91 20.49
C LYS A 410 -15.97 -18.73 21.34
N LYS A 411 -16.29 -18.98 22.62
CA LYS A 411 -16.81 -17.99 23.58
C LYS A 411 -16.11 -16.63 23.52
N ILE A 412 -14.78 -16.61 23.46
CA ILE A 412 -13.98 -15.37 23.39
C ILE A 412 -14.30 -14.47 22.17
N TYR A 413 -14.93 -14.97 21.13
CA TYR A 413 -15.28 -14.22 19.93
C TYR A 413 -16.73 -13.74 19.92
N ARG A 414 -17.58 -14.27 20.81
CA ARG A 414 -18.99 -13.91 20.91
C ARG A 414 -19.16 -12.62 21.70
N TYR A 415 -20.20 -11.84 21.38
CA TYR A 415 -20.46 -10.57 22.06
C TYR A 415 -20.85 -10.78 23.52
N ASP A 416 -21.52 -11.89 23.82
CA ASP A 416 -22.01 -12.26 25.16
C ASP A 416 -20.88 -12.64 26.15
N ALA A 417 -19.65 -12.81 25.66
CA ALA A 417 -18.48 -12.92 26.53
C ALA A 417 -18.04 -11.58 27.13
N TYR A 418 -18.61 -10.46 26.68
CA TYR A 418 -18.28 -9.12 27.11
C TYR A 418 -19.51 -8.46 27.75
N PRO A 419 -19.60 -8.43 29.09
CA PRO A 419 -20.81 -7.99 29.80
C PRO A 419 -21.31 -6.60 29.38
N GLU A 420 -20.40 -5.67 29.10
CA GLU A 420 -20.73 -4.32 28.61
C GLU A 420 -21.43 -4.32 27.25
N ILE A 421 -21.08 -5.26 26.36
CA ILE A 421 -21.75 -5.40 25.06
C ILE A 421 -23.05 -6.18 25.23
N ALA A 422 -23.00 -7.31 25.95
CA ALA A 422 -24.16 -8.16 26.23
C ALA A 422 -25.33 -7.36 26.80
N THR A 423 -25.06 -6.54 27.82
CA THR A 423 -26.06 -5.69 28.48
C THR A 423 -26.71 -4.71 27.50
N VAL A 424 -25.92 -4.11 26.59
CA VAL A 424 -26.48 -3.20 25.57
C VAL A 424 -27.38 -3.96 24.61
N ILE A 425 -26.99 -5.15 24.15
CA ILE A 425 -27.80 -5.96 23.24
C ILE A 425 -29.09 -6.42 23.93
N GLU A 426 -29.00 -7.01 25.12
CA GLU A 426 -30.16 -7.52 25.87
C GLU A 426 -31.19 -6.43 26.17
N ASN A 427 -30.74 -5.23 26.52
CA ASN A 427 -31.64 -4.13 26.86
C ASN A 427 -32.28 -3.47 25.63
N ASN A 428 -31.58 -3.41 24.49
CA ASN A 428 -32.00 -2.58 23.36
C ASN A 428 -32.42 -3.37 22.12
N TYR A 429 -32.11 -4.66 22.03
CA TYR A 429 -32.33 -5.46 20.83
C TYR A 429 -33.03 -6.77 21.15
N ARG A 430 -33.80 -7.28 20.19
CA ARG A 430 -34.40 -8.62 20.23
C ARG A 430 -33.94 -9.41 19.02
N MET A 431 -33.59 -10.67 19.23
CA MET A 431 -33.29 -11.57 18.11
C MET A 431 -34.58 -11.81 17.31
N VAL A 432 -34.50 -11.70 15.99
CA VAL A 432 -35.65 -11.89 15.09
C VAL A 432 -35.44 -13.04 14.11
N ASP A 433 -34.18 -13.37 13.80
CA ASP A 433 -33.86 -14.43 12.85
C ASP A 433 -32.41 -14.94 13.05
N GLU A 434 -32.10 -16.08 12.45
CA GLU A 434 -30.76 -16.66 12.35
C GLU A 434 -30.55 -17.26 10.96
N VAL A 435 -29.54 -16.77 10.24
CA VAL A 435 -29.24 -17.26 8.89
C VAL A 435 -27.79 -17.70 8.83
N GLU A 436 -27.54 -18.95 8.45
CA GLU A 436 -26.18 -19.52 8.33
C GLU A 436 -25.35 -19.42 9.63
N GLY A 437 -25.99 -19.53 10.80
CA GLY A 437 -25.32 -19.40 12.10
C GLY A 437 -24.99 -17.95 12.49
N ILE A 438 -25.58 -16.97 11.82
CA ILE A 438 -25.43 -15.54 12.09
C ILE A 438 -26.75 -15.01 12.65
N GLY A 439 -26.69 -14.48 13.88
CA GLY A 439 -27.87 -13.96 14.56
C GLY A 439 -28.23 -12.55 14.11
N ILE A 440 -29.50 -12.33 13.80
CA ILE A 440 -30.04 -11.03 13.39
C ILE A 440 -30.92 -10.49 14.50
N TYR A 441 -30.61 -9.28 14.96
CA TYR A 441 -31.30 -8.62 16.04
C TYR A 441 -31.83 -7.28 15.57
N VAL A 442 -33.06 -6.96 15.97
CA VAL A 442 -33.72 -5.68 15.66
C VAL A 442 -33.90 -4.89 16.94
N ARG A 443 -33.68 -3.59 16.85
CA ARG A 443 -33.85 -2.67 17.99
C ARG A 443 -35.30 -2.70 18.50
N LYS A 444 -35.46 -2.79 19.82
CA LYS A 444 -36.75 -2.85 20.53
C LYS A 444 -37.56 -1.57 20.40
#